data_AF-A0A5N6S8Z9-F1
#
_entry.id   AF-A0A5N6S8Z9-F1
#
_cell.length_a   1.000
_cell.length_b   1.000
_cell.length_c   1.000
_cell.angle_alpha   90.00
_cell.angle_beta   90.00
_cell.angle_gamma   90.00
#
_symmetry.space_group_name_H-M   'P 1'
#
loop_
_entity.id
_entity.type
_entity.pdbx_description
1 polymer ?
#
loop_
_entity_poly.entity_id
_entity_poly.type
_entity_poly.pdbx_seq_one_letter_code
_entity_poly.pdbx_strand_id
1 'polypeptide(L)'
;MPTVDRLCETTEDDVEDNLENHDTFGTYPVTLVIEPAGNSVSVQAVYDHHIVPDCQMKRLLQQRSHIMKWVNRRDNARVGDIVGLCPQDQAQLQMWNSQRAPENIQRCVHDLFSELSRSQPDATAVRSWDGELFYSELEVLSNGFAVQLMEDGY
;
A
#
# COMPACT_ATOMS: atom_id res chain seq x y z
N MET A 1 29.81 2.46 17.45
CA MET A 1 30.19 2.10 16.06
C MET A 1 29.00 1.35 15.44
N PRO A 2 28.64 1.58 14.17
CA PRO A 2 27.41 1.04 13.63
C PRO A 2 27.58 -0.46 13.36
N THR A 3 26.75 -1.27 14.02
CA THR A 3 26.65 -2.71 13.83
C THR A 3 26.03 -2.98 12.47
N VAL A 4 26.76 -3.71 11.63
CA VAL A 4 26.30 -4.23 10.36
C VAL A 4 25.16 -5.21 10.64
N ASP A 5 23.96 -4.94 10.11
CA ASP A 5 22.88 -5.93 10.02
C ASP A 5 23.41 -7.07 9.14
N ARG A 6 23.97 -8.11 9.75
CA ARG A 6 24.16 -9.39 9.08
C ARG A 6 22.78 -10.02 8.94
N LEU A 7 22.15 -9.77 7.80
CA LEU A 7 21.33 -10.80 7.18
C LEU A 7 22.28 -12.00 7.05
N CYS A 8 22.04 -13.07 7.82
CA CYS A 8 22.65 -14.34 7.45
C CYS A 8 22.02 -14.71 6.10
N GLU A 9 22.72 -14.41 5.02
CA GLU A 9 22.70 -15.27 3.84
C GLU A 9 23.22 -16.60 4.34
N THR A 10 22.31 -17.52 4.65
CA THR A 10 22.68 -18.91 4.91
C THR A 10 23.26 -19.42 3.60
N THR A 11 24.58 -19.54 3.54
CA THR A 11 25.26 -20.33 2.51
C THR A 11 24.78 -21.77 2.64
N GLU A 12 24.65 -22.47 1.50
CA GLU A 12 24.10 -23.83 1.40
C GLU A 12 24.79 -24.85 2.34
N ASP A 13 26.00 -24.54 2.83
CA ASP A 13 26.78 -25.37 3.75
C ASP A 13 26.46 -25.18 5.26
N ASP A 14 25.76 -24.11 5.67
CA ASP A 14 25.38 -23.89 7.08
C ASP A 14 24.04 -24.57 7.47
N VAL A 15 23.45 -25.31 6.52
CA VAL A 15 22.13 -25.94 6.66
C VAL A 15 22.22 -27.30 7.37
N GLU A 16 23.39 -27.93 7.47
CA GLU A 16 23.48 -29.33 7.91
C GLU A 16 23.44 -29.55 9.44
N ASP A 17 23.64 -28.54 10.29
CA ASP A 17 23.85 -28.79 11.74
C ASP A 17 22.79 -28.20 12.69
N ASN A 18 21.64 -27.74 12.19
CA ASN A 18 20.53 -27.27 13.05
C ASN A 18 19.14 -27.79 12.66
N LEU A 19 19.06 -28.84 11.84
CA LEU A 19 17.80 -29.40 11.33
C LEU A 19 17.11 -30.42 12.27
N GLU A 20 17.57 -30.62 13.51
CA GLU A 20 16.99 -31.66 14.39
C GLU A 20 15.76 -31.23 15.22
N ASN A 21 15.23 -30.00 15.08
CA ASN A 21 14.05 -29.56 15.86
C ASN A 21 12.83 -29.17 15.02
N HIS A 22 12.65 -29.78 13.84
CA HIS A 22 11.49 -29.50 12.98
C HIS A 22 10.14 -30.02 13.54
N ASP A 23 10.15 -30.94 14.51
CA ASP A 23 8.92 -31.61 14.97
C ASP A 23 8.19 -30.90 16.12
N THR A 24 8.79 -29.92 16.81
CA THR A 24 8.12 -29.21 17.91
C THR A 24 7.39 -27.94 17.50
N PHE A 25 7.59 -27.42 16.29
CA PHE A 25 7.08 -26.10 15.87
C PHE A 25 5.91 -26.14 14.86
N GLY A 26 5.49 -27.31 14.40
CA GLY A 26 4.43 -27.45 13.38
C GLY A 26 3.00 -27.10 13.84
N THR A 27 2.81 -26.64 15.08
CA THR A 27 1.47 -26.32 15.62
C THR A 27 1.03 -24.89 15.31
N TYR A 28 1.98 -23.97 15.04
CA TYR A 28 1.68 -22.56 14.85
C TYR A 28 2.26 -22.03 13.53
N PRO A 29 1.52 -21.17 12.79
CA PRO A 29 2.00 -20.58 11.54
C PRO A 29 3.28 -19.76 11.66
N VAL A 30 3.53 -19.20 12.84
CA VAL A 30 4.74 -18.43 13.18
C VAL A 30 5.12 -18.72 14.62
N THR A 31 6.38 -19.10 14.82
CA THR A 31 7.02 -19.17 16.14
C THR A 31 8.28 -18.31 16.14
N LEU A 32 8.43 -17.47 17.17
CA LEU A 32 9.64 -16.68 17.39
C LEU A 32 10.45 -17.29 18.53
N VAL A 33 11.70 -17.65 18.25
CA VAL A 33 12.68 -18.11 19.24
C VAL A 33 13.58 -16.94 19.58
N ILE A 34 13.59 -16.51 20.84
CA ILE A 34 14.31 -15.33 21.32
C ILE A 34 15.31 -15.78 22.37
N GLU A 35 16.59 -15.53 22.11
CA GLU A 35 17.68 -15.97 22.98
C GLU A 35 18.65 -14.81 23.29
N PRO A 36 19.12 -14.69 24.54
CA PRO A 36 20.15 -13.71 24.87
C PRO A 36 21.48 -14.10 24.20
N ALA A 37 22.10 -13.15 23.51
CA ALA A 37 23.38 -13.32 22.81
C ALA A 37 24.39 -12.30 23.33
N GLY A 38 24.91 -12.54 24.54
CA GLY A 38 25.84 -11.62 25.21
C GLY A 38 25.18 -10.26 25.50
N ASN A 39 25.58 -9.22 24.75
CA ASN A 39 25.00 -7.87 24.85
C ASN A 39 23.96 -7.56 23.76
N SER A 40 23.45 -8.59 23.08
CA SER A 40 22.39 -8.49 22.10
C SER A 40 21.33 -9.57 22.36
N VAL A 41 20.26 -9.53 21.57
CA VAL A 41 19.20 -10.53 21.57
C VAL A 41 19.17 -11.14 20.18
N SER A 42 19.37 -12.46 20.10
CA SER A 42 19.14 -13.24 18.89
C SER A 42 17.65 -13.51 18.77
N VAL A 43 17.12 -13.36 17.56
CA VAL A 43 15.74 -13.78 17.29
C VAL A 43 15.64 -14.50 15.97
N GLN A 44 15.13 -15.71 16.04
CA GLN A 44 14.86 -16.56 14.90
C GLN A 44 13.35 -16.73 14.73
N ALA A 45 12.90 -16.83 13.48
CA ALA A 45 11.52 -17.11 13.16
C ALA A 45 11.44 -18.46 12.45
N VAL A 46 10.64 -19.35 13.00
CA VAL A 46 10.21 -20.60 12.35
C VAL A 46 8.78 -20.39 11.89
N TYR A 47 8.51 -20.56 10.61
CA TYR A 47 7.22 -20.21 10.03
C TYR A 47 6.88 -21.06 8.81
N ASP A 48 5.58 -21.16 8.52
CA ASP A 48 5.08 -21.79 7.30
C ASP A 48 5.00 -20.75 6.18
N HIS A 49 5.83 -20.91 5.14
CA HIS A 49 5.90 -20.01 3.99
C HIS A 49 4.62 -20.00 3.14
N HIS A 50 3.78 -21.04 3.24
CA HIS A 50 2.48 -21.07 2.56
C HIS A 50 1.45 -20.16 3.25
N ILE A 51 1.62 -19.90 4.56
CA ILE A 51 0.73 -19.02 5.33
C ILE A 51 1.32 -17.61 5.41
N VAL A 52 2.62 -17.49 5.65
CA VAL A 52 3.34 -16.23 5.74
C VAL A 52 4.50 -16.23 4.76
N PRO A 53 4.36 -15.58 3.58
CA PRO A 53 5.44 -15.49 2.61
C PRO A 53 6.72 -14.87 3.20
N ASP A 54 7.87 -15.29 2.71
CA ASP A 54 9.19 -14.87 3.23
C ASP A 54 9.36 -13.34 3.26
N CYS A 55 8.86 -12.65 2.23
CA CYS A 55 8.89 -11.19 2.16
C CYS A 55 8.09 -10.54 3.29
N GLN A 56 6.97 -11.15 3.69
CA GLN A 56 6.15 -10.70 4.79
C GLN A 56 6.80 -11.02 6.13
N MET A 57 7.40 -12.21 6.30
CA MET A 57 8.12 -12.54 7.54
C MET A 57 9.32 -11.61 7.76
N LYS A 58 10.11 -11.36 6.70
CA LYS A 58 11.22 -10.40 6.73
C LYS A 58 10.75 -9.01 7.16
N ARG A 59 9.62 -8.56 6.63
CA ARG A 59 9.00 -7.28 6.99
C ARG A 59 8.58 -7.23 8.47
N LEU A 60 7.94 -8.29 8.98
CA LEU A 60 7.56 -8.39 10.39
C LEU A 60 8.77 -8.33 11.33
N LEU A 61 9.86 -9.03 11.00
CA LEU A 61 11.10 -8.99 11.77
C LEU A 61 11.75 -7.60 11.79
N GLN A 62 11.72 -6.89 10.65
CA GLN A 62 12.19 -5.51 10.55
C GLN A 62 11.34 -4.55 11.40
N GLN A 63 10.02 -4.67 11.32
CA GLN A 63 9.08 -3.88 12.14
C GLN A 63 9.30 -4.13 13.63
N ARG A 64 9.46 -5.39 14.05
CA ARG A 64 9.76 -5.73 15.46
C ARG A 64 11.07 -5.07 15.91
N SER A 65 12.13 -5.19 15.12
CA SER A 65 13.43 -4.56 15.43
C SER A 65 13.28 -3.04 15.58
N HIS A 66 12.49 -2.40 14.72
CA HIS A 66 12.19 -0.98 14.80
C HIS A 66 11.45 -0.61 16.09
N ILE A 67 10.35 -1.30 16.39
CA ILE A 67 9.54 -1.05 17.59
C ILE A 67 10.37 -1.28 18.86
N MET A 68 11.16 -2.35 18.94
CA MET A 68 12.00 -2.63 20.11
C MET A 68 13.05 -1.53 20.34
N LYS A 69 13.70 -1.04 19.27
CA LYS A 69 14.61 0.10 19.33
C LYS A 69 13.90 1.39 19.75
N TRP A 70 12.64 1.57 19.35
CA TRP A 70 11.84 2.74 19.72
C TRP A 70 11.45 2.72 21.19
N VAL A 71 10.95 1.59 21.69
CA VAL A 71 10.55 1.39 23.09
C VAL A 71 11.76 1.54 24.02
N ASN A 72 12.89 0.93 23.69
CA ASN A 72 14.11 1.00 24.52
C ASN A 72 14.72 2.41 24.62
N ARG A 73 14.33 3.37 23.76
CA ARG A 73 14.85 4.74 23.76
C ARG A 73 13.96 5.73 24.49
N ARG A 74 12.73 5.34 24.86
CA ARG A 74 11.74 6.24 25.47
C ARG A 74 11.21 5.65 26.77
N ASP A 75 11.65 6.19 27.88
CA ASP A 75 11.02 5.92 29.17
C ASP A 75 9.64 6.59 29.21
N ASN A 76 8.59 5.83 29.51
CA ASN A 76 7.18 6.26 29.66
C ASN A 76 6.41 6.69 28.38
N ALA A 77 6.79 6.21 27.19
CA ALA A 77 5.94 6.40 26.02
C ALA A 77 4.63 5.57 26.09
N ARG A 78 3.52 6.09 25.56
CA ARG A 78 2.26 5.32 25.49
C ARG A 78 2.35 4.31 24.34
N VAL A 79 1.68 3.18 24.49
CA VAL A 79 1.57 2.16 23.43
C VAL A 79 0.97 2.76 22.14
N GLY A 80 0.02 3.70 22.27
CA GLY A 80 -0.59 4.38 21.11
C GLY A 80 0.35 5.32 20.35
N ASP A 81 1.50 5.69 20.93
CA ASP A 81 2.47 6.57 20.27
C ASP A 81 3.50 5.79 19.44
N ILE A 82 3.45 4.45 19.49
CA ILE A 82 4.36 3.57 18.75
C ILE A 82 4.07 3.69 17.26
N VAL A 83 5.05 4.19 16.51
CA VAL A 83 5.02 4.16 15.05
C VAL A 83 5.52 2.80 14.59
N GLY A 84 4.60 1.93 14.15
CA GLY A 84 4.93 0.59 13.64
C GLY A 84 5.53 0.59 12.23
N LEU A 85 5.48 1.72 11.53
CA LEU A 85 6.03 1.87 10.19
C LEU A 85 7.55 1.98 10.25
N CYS A 86 8.26 0.94 9.81
CA CYS A 86 9.72 0.97 9.79
C CYS A 86 10.24 1.76 8.56
N PRO A 87 11.51 2.22 8.57
CA PRO A 87 12.08 2.98 7.44
C PRO A 87 11.97 2.26 6.09
N GLN A 88 12.08 0.93 6.08
CA GLN A 88 11.93 0.11 4.88
C GLN A 88 10.50 0.14 4.35
N ASP A 89 9.51 0.09 5.24
CA ASP A 89 8.09 0.23 4.88
C ASP A 89 7.82 1.62 4.29
N GLN A 90 8.37 2.66 4.91
CA GLN A 90 8.23 4.03 4.44
C GLN A 90 8.83 4.21 3.04
N ALA A 91 10.01 3.67 2.79
CA ALA A 91 10.64 3.69 1.47
C ALA A 91 9.78 2.96 0.41
N GLN A 92 9.21 1.81 0.77
CA GLN A 92 8.31 1.06 -0.12
C GLN A 92 7.03 1.84 -0.42
N LEU A 93 6.42 2.47 0.58
CA LEU A 93 5.24 3.33 0.40
C LEU A 93 5.55 4.53 -0.49
N GLN A 94 6.72 5.15 -0.32
CA GLN A 94 7.16 6.25 -1.18
C GLN A 94 7.38 5.78 -2.62
N MET A 95 7.92 4.58 -2.82
CA MET A 95 8.07 3.98 -4.15
C MET A 95 6.71 3.72 -4.82
N TRP A 96 5.73 3.17 -4.09
CA TRP A 96 4.38 2.95 -4.62
C TRP A 96 3.68 4.26 -5.00
N ASN A 97 3.91 5.32 -4.22
CA ASN A 97 3.37 6.66 -4.48
C ASN A 97 4.32 7.56 -5.29
N SER A 98 5.34 6.98 -5.94
CA SER A 98 6.35 7.75 -6.68
C SER A 98 5.80 8.38 -7.96
N GLN A 99 4.69 7.85 -8.48
CA GLN A 99 4.02 8.45 -9.61
C GLN A 99 3.40 9.79 -9.18
N ARG A 100 3.81 10.86 -9.87
CA ARG A 100 3.23 12.18 -9.68
C ARG A 100 1.72 12.07 -9.94
N ALA A 101 0.92 12.44 -8.94
CA ALA A 101 -0.51 12.59 -9.14
C ALA A 101 -0.75 13.52 -10.35
N PRO A 102 -1.74 13.22 -11.22
CA PRO A 102 -2.10 14.12 -12.31
C PRO A 102 -2.29 15.53 -11.77
N GLU A 103 -1.85 16.52 -12.54
CA GLU A 103 -2.06 17.90 -12.16
C GLU A 103 -3.56 18.14 -11.96
N ASN A 104 -3.90 18.79 -10.84
CA ASN A 104 -5.29 19.07 -10.55
C ASN A 104 -5.78 20.13 -11.54
N ILE A 105 -6.59 19.70 -12.51
CA ILE A 105 -7.19 20.60 -13.48
C ILE A 105 -8.37 21.29 -12.79
N GLN A 106 -8.24 22.60 -12.56
CA GLN A 106 -9.32 23.46 -12.05
C GLN A 106 -10.30 23.81 -13.18
N ARG A 107 -10.96 22.79 -13.75
CA ARG A 107 -11.99 22.94 -14.78
C ARG A 107 -13.17 22.04 -14.43
N CYS A 108 -14.37 22.49 -14.75
CA CYS A 108 -15.54 21.64 -14.57
C CYS A 108 -15.65 20.67 -15.76
N VAL A 109 -16.19 19.48 -15.51
CA VAL A 109 -16.42 18.48 -16.57
C VAL A 109 -17.36 19.04 -17.65
N HIS A 110 -18.35 19.85 -17.27
CA HIS A 110 -19.26 20.48 -18.23
C HIS A 110 -18.55 21.48 -19.15
N ASP A 111 -17.52 22.20 -18.68
CA ASP A 111 -16.74 23.11 -19.53
C ASP A 111 -16.00 22.33 -20.63
N LEU A 112 -15.36 21.22 -20.25
CA LEU A 112 -14.68 20.33 -21.18
C LEU A 112 -15.67 19.73 -22.19
N PHE A 113 -16.86 19.35 -21.73
CA PHE A 113 -17.91 18.81 -22.56
C PHE A 113 -18.44 19.85 -23.57
N SER A 114 -18.69 21.09 -23.15
CA SER A 114 -19.09 22.17 -24.05
C SER A 114 -18.03 22.49 -25.11
N GLU A 115 -16.73 22.42 -24.76
CA GLU A 115 -15.63 22.56 -25.72
C GLU A 115 -15.62 21.41 -26.75
N LEU A 116 -15.84 20.17 -26.31
CA LEU A 116 -16.00 19.01 -27.18
C LEU A 116 -17.20 19.14 -28.12
N SER A 117 -18.34 19.60 -27.61
CA SER A 117 -19.56 19.80 -28.40
C SER A 117 -19.40 20.84 -29.51
N ARG A 118 -18.65 21.92 -29.24
CA ARG A 118 -18.35 22.93 -30.27
C ARG A 118 -17.33 22.45 -31.30
N SER A 119 -16.37 21.62 -30.90
CA SER A 119 -15.30 21.16 -31.80
C SER A 119 -15.69 19.96 -32.65
N GLN A 120 -16.55 19.07 -32.12
CA GLN A 120 -16.98 17.83 -32.77
C GLN A 120 -18.50 17.62 -32.62
N PRO A 121 -19.33 18.52 -33.20
CA PRO A 121 -20.78 18.51 -32.98
C PRO A 121 -21.46 17.24 -33.51
N ASP A 122 -20.94 16.66 -34.59
CA ASP A 122 -21.50 15.50 -35.29
C ASP A 122 -20.88 14.17 -34.82
N ALA A 123 -20.00 14.20 -33.82
CA ALA A 123 -19.46 12.97 -33.22
C ALA A 123 -20.47 12.38 -32.24
N THR A 124 -20.61 11.05 -32.24
CA THR A 124 -21.50 10.34 -31.30
C THR A 124 -20.98 10.50 -29.87
N ALA A 125 -21.78 11.12 -29.00
CA ALA A 125 -21.49 11.27 -27.57
C ALA A 125 -21.99 10.08 -26.75
N VAL A 126 -23.19 9.60 -27.08
CA VAL A 126 -23.83 8.45 -26.42
C VAL A 126 -24.37 7.52 -27.48
N ARG A 127 -24.08 6.22 -27.35
CA ARG A 127 -24.61 5.16 -28.21
C ARG A 127 -25.30 4.13 -27.33
N SER A 128 -26.56 3.86 -27.63
CA SER A 128 -27.42 2.92 -26.92
C SER A 128 -28.14 2.00 -27.92
N TRP A 129 -28.93 1.06 -27.42
CA TRP A 129 -29.72 0.13 -28.22
C TRP A 129 -30.91 0.81 -28.92
N ASP A 130 -31.42 1.90 -28.34
CA ASP A 130 -32.59 2.66 -28.78
C ASP A 130 -32.23 3.91 -29.59
N GLY A 131 -30.94 4.20 -29.74
CA GLY A 131 -30.49 5.31 -30.55
C GLY A 131 -29.10 5.79 -30.22
N GLU A 132 -28.72 6.87 -30.89
CA GLU A 132 -27.47 7.58 -30.70
C GLU A 132 -27.78 9.05 -30.45
N LEU A 133 -26.96 9.69 -29.61
CA LEU A 133 -26.97 11.13 -29.42
C LEU A 133 -25.60 11.68 -29.80
N PHE A 134 -25.60 12.71 -30.63
CA PHE A 134 -24.40 13.46 -30.96
C PHE A 134 -24.06 14.46 -29.86
N TYR A 135 -22.81 14.92 -29.79
CA TYR A 135 -22.38 15.90 -28.80
C TYR A 135 -23.19 17.21 -28.85
N SER A 136 -23.59 17.62 -30.06
CA SER A 136 -24.46 18.78 -30.25
C SER A 136 -25.86 18.60 -29.63
N GLU A 137 -26.46 17.42 -29.83
CA GLU A 137 -27.78 17.09 -29.29
C GLU A 137 -27.76 16.95 -27.77
N LEU A 138 -26.75 16.27 -27.24
CA LEU A 138 -26.61 16.06 -25.81
C LEU A 138 -26.38 17.37 -25.05
N GLU A 139 -25.61 18.32 -25.63
CA GLU A 139 -25.42 19.65 -25.05
C GLU A 139 -26.75 20.40 -24.92
N VAL A 140 -27.58 20.40 -25.97
CA VAL A 140 -28.88 21.09 -25.96
C VAL A 140 -29.82 20.48 -24.92
N LEU A 141 -29.93 19.15 -24.89
CA LEU A 141 -30.78 18.44 -23.94
C LEU A 141 -30.34 18.65 -22.50
N SER A 142 -29.03 18.54 -22.24
CA SER A 142 -28.46 18.70 -20.89
C SER A 142 -28.61 20.12 -20.39
N ASN A 143 -28.36 21.13 -21.23
CA ASN A 143 -28.53 22.53 -20.85
C ASN A 143 -30.01 22.88 -20.61
N GLY A 144 -30.93 22.36 -21.45
CA GLY A 144 -32.37 22.53 -21.23
C GLY A 144 -32.82 21.92 -19.90
N PHE A 145 -32.32 20.74 -19.57
CA PHE A 145 -32.60 20.11 -18.28
C PHE A 145 -32.00 20.87 -17.09
N ALA A 146 -30.78 21.42 -17.24
CA ALA A 146 -30.15 22.25 -16.21
C ALA A 146 -30.97 23.52 -15.92
N VAL A 147 -31.54 24.16 -16.95
CA VAL A 147 -32.46 25.30 -16.77
C VAL A 147 -33.68 24.90 -15.94
N GLN A 148 -34.29 23.76 -16.25
CA GLN A 148 -35.43 23.26 -15.49
C GLN A 148 -35.07 22.96 -14.02
N LEU A 149 -33.91 22.34 -13.76
CA LEU A 149 -33.44 22.07 -12.40
C LEU A 149 -33.23 23.36 -11.59
N MET A 150 -32.70 24.41 -12.22
CA MET A 150 -32.54 25.72 -11.58
C MET A 150 -33.89 26.37 -11.25
N GLU A 151 -34.90 26.21 -12.11
CA GLU A 151 -36.26 26.71 -11.85
C GLU A 151 -36.93 25.97 -10.67
N ASP A 152 -36.68 24.67 -10.56
CA ASP A 152 -37.20 23.82 -9.47
C ASP A 152 -36.43 23.98 -8.13
N GLY A 153 -35.37 24.80 -8.11
CA GLY A 153 -34.62 25.18 -6.90
C GLY A 153 -33.53 24.21 -6.47
N TYR A 154 -32.96 23.46 -7.41
CA TYR A 154 -31.77 22.61 -7.21
C TYR A 154 -30.45 23.36 -7.47
#